data_AF-A0A1V5XMG2-F1
#
_entry.id   AF-A0A1V5XMG2-F1
#
_cell.length_a   1.000
_cell.length_b   1.000
_cell.length_c   1.000
_cell.angle_alpha   90.00
_cell.angle_beta   90.00
_cell.angle_gamma   90.00
#
_symmetry.space_group_name_H-M   'P 1'
#
loop_
_entity.id
_entity.type
_entity.pdbx_description
1 polymer ?
#
loop_
_entity_poly.entity_id
_entity_poly.type
_entity_poly.pdbx_seq_one_letter_code
_entity_poly.pdbx_strand_id
1 'polypeptide(L)'
;MQNRSQFAIGCLAITIGLGVVSAASACKHSTDKTEATDILRVINNLRMADNDQKRAPLEHLKSLPCSTTETCQAQKNCIVAFEHHVRGTELGQRLKARLQQQPTDDQAAMLLEMNIEIEEGKRAMPACEQQVTTLRKRYKI
;
A
#
# COMPACT_ATOMS: atom_id res chain seq x y z
N MET A 1 36.06 -10.05 41.81
CA MET A 1 35.14 -11.09 41.32
C MET A 1 35.49 -11.39 39.86
N GLN A 2 35.57 -12.69 39.54
CA GLN A 2 36.02 -13.41 38.32
C GLN A 2 36.14 -12.60 37.02
N ASN A 3 37.27 -12.52 36.31
CA ASN A 3 38.22 -13.53 35.76
C ASN A 3 37.81 -14.09 34.37
N ARG A 4 38.82 -14.13 33.48
CA ARG A 4 38.96 -14.75 32.13
C ARG A 4 38.74 -13.81 30.92
N SER A 5 39.79 -13.30 30.27
CA SER A 5 40.90 -13.95 29.53
C SER A 5 40.48 -14.58 28.20
N GLN A 6 40.97 -13.94 27.12
CA GLN A 6 41.65 -14.53 25.96
C GLN A 6 41.09 -15.86 25.40
N PHE A 7 40.50 -15.78 24.20
CA PHE A 7 40.60 -16.81 23.17
C PHE A 7 40.76 -16.08 21.83
N ALA A 8 42.00 -15.94 21.35
CA ALA A 8 42.66 -16.89 20.46
C ALA A 8 42.26 -16.67 18.99
N ILE A 9 43.08 -15.85 18.33
CA ILE A 9 43.26 -15.81 16.88
C ILE A 9 43.80 -17.19 16.45
N GLY A 10 43.14 -17.83 15.50
CA GLY A 10 43.71 -19.00 14.81
C GLY A 10 42.66 -19.96 14.25
N CYS A 11 42.44 -19.89 12.93
CA CYS A 11 42.56 -21.03 12.01
C CYS A 11 42.09 -20.61 10.61
N LEU A 12 43.08 -20.32 9.76
CA LEU A 12 42.96 -20.47 8.31
C LEU A 12 42.86 -21.98 8.03
N ALA A 13 41.72 -22.44 7.54
CA ALA A 13 41.58 -23.75 6.93
C ALA A 13 40.83 -23.60 5.61
N ILE A 14 41.58 -23.80 4.52
CA ILE A 14 41.10 -23.93 3.16
C ILE A 14 40.35 -25.26 3.07
N THR A 15 39.06 -25.21 2.76
CA THR A 15 38.28 -26.35 2.26
C THR A 15 37.68 -25.98 0.91
N ILE A 16 38.33 -26.46 -0.15
CA ILE A 16 37.76 -26.58 -1.48
C ILE A 16 36.72 -27.69 -1.38
N GLY A 17 35.47 -27.31 -1.16
CA GLY A 17 34.35 -28.23 -0.92
C GLY A 17 33.07 -27.67 -1.51
N LEU A 18 32.60 -28.34 -2.55
CA LEU A 18 31.31 -28.17 -3.21
C LEU A 18 30.18 -28.17 -2.16
N GLY A 19 29.59 -27.02 -1.85
CA GLY A 19 28.43 -26.98 -0.94
C GLY A 19 28.22 -25.66 -0.21
N VAL A 20 27.79 -24.61 -0.91
CA VAL A 20 27.22 -23.42 -0.27
C VAL A 20 25.96 -23.01 -1.02
N VAL A 21 24.85 -23.71 -0.80
CA VAL A 21 23.53 -23.25 -1.22
C VAL A 21 22.52 -23.59 -0.13
N SER A 22 22.53 -22.88 0.99
CA SER A 22 21.45 -22.97 2.01
C SER A 22 21.53 -21.80 3.02
N ALA A 23 21.38 -20.56 2.57
CA ALA A 23 21.22 -19.41 3.48
C ALA A 23 20.17 -18.37 3.02
N ALA A 24 19.40 -18.65 1.96
CA ALA A 24 18.49 -17.66 1.36
C ALA A 24 17.06 -17.61 1.96
N SER A 25 16.69 -18.55 2.86
CA SER A 25 15.29 -18.70 3.29
C SER A 25 14.88 -17.83 4.49
N ALA A 26 15.83 -17.34 5.30
CA ALA A 26 15.51 -16.54 6.49
C ALA A 26 15.21 -15.06 6.17
N CYS A 27 15.87 -14.48 5.17
CA CYS A 27 15.70 -13.05 4.81
C CYS A 27 14.38 -12.76 4.07
N LYS A 28 13.75 -13.77 3.45
CA LYS A 28 12.53 -13.58 2.65
C LYS A 28 11.31 -13.30 3.54
N HIS A 29 11.16 -14.02 4.65
CA HIS A 29 9.99 -13.87 5.52
C HIS A 29 9.91 -12.49 6.20
N SER A 30 11.05 -11.92 6.61
CA SER A 30 11.08 -10.57 7.18
C SER A 30 10.71 -9.49 6.16
N THR A 31 11.10 -9.69 4.90
CA THR A 31 10.82 -8.73 3.81
C THR A 31 9.32 -8.70 3.49
N ASP A 32 8.68 -9.86 3.35
CA ASP A 32 7.25 -9.96 3.06
C ASP A 32 6.38 -9.27 4.14
N LYS A 33 6.74 -9.44 5.41
CA LYS A 33 6.03 -8.80 6.53
C LYS A 33 6.21 -7.29 6.54
N THR A 34 7.41 -6.79 6.22
CA THR A 34 7.70 -5.35 6.14
C THR A 34 6.88 -4.71 5.03
N GLU A 35 6.87 -5.29 3.82
CA GLU A 35 6.05 -4.78 2.70
C GLU A 35 4.55 -4.72 3.06
N ALA A 36 4.02 -5.80 3.65
CA ALA A 36 2.62 -5.83 4.09
C ALA A 36 2.32 -4.76 5.14
N THR A 37 3.23 -4.53 6.08
CA THR A 37 3.10 -3.49 7.12
C THR A 37 3.07 -2.10 6.49
N ASP A 38 3.95 -1.83 5.53
CA ASP A 38 4.04 -0.53 4.85
C ASP A 38 2.78 -0.24 4.03
N ILE A 39 2.31 -1.21 3.25
CA ILE A 39 1.06 -1.09 2.49
C ILE A 39 -0.14 -0.85 3.43
N LEU A 40 -0.26 -1.62 4.52
CA LEU A 40 -1.34 -1.43 5.49
C LEU A 40 -1.30 -0.05 6.15
N ARG A 41 -0.10 0.46 6.44
CA ARG A 41 0.08 1.81 6.99
C ARG A 41 -0.42 2.88 6.02
N VAL A 42 -0.01 2.81 4.75
CA VAL A 42 -0.43 3.79 3.74
C VAL A 42 -1.94 3.71 3.47
N ILE A 43 -2.53 2.50 3.44
CA ILE A 43 -3.99 2.33 3.33
C ILE A 43 -4.72 2.96 4.53
N ASN A 44 -4.20 2.81 5.74
CA ASN A 44 -4.78 3.49 6.90
C ASN A 44 -4.66 5.02 6.79
N ASN A 45 -3.53 5.54 6.31
CA ASN A 45 -3.39 6.97 6.05
C ASN A 45 -4.40 7.45 4.99
N LEU A 46 -4.64 6.68 3.93
CA LEU A 46 -5.66 6.96 2.92
C LEU A 46 -7.07 7.03 3.52
N ARG A 47 -7.41 6.12 4.43
CA ARG A 47 -8.71 6.12 5.12
C ARG A 47 -8.89 7.35 5.99
N MET A 48 -7.85 7.73 6.73
CA MET A 48 -7.89 8.84 7.70
C MET A 48 -7.72 10.22 7.07
N ALA A 49 -7.17 10.31 5.85
CA ALA A 49 -6.98 11.58 5.17
C ALA A 49 -8.31 12.23 4.77
N ASP A 50 -8.37 13.55 4.88
CA ASP A 50 -9.42 14.36 4.29
C ASP A 50 -9.46 14.16 2.77
N ASN A 51 -10.63 14.35 2.16
CA ASN A 51 -10.86 14.00 0.75
C ASN A 51 -9.85 14.68 -0.21
N ASP A 52 -9.51 15.94 0.04
CA ASP A 52 -8.54 16.73 -0.72
C ASP A 52 -7.07 16.31 -0.49
N GLN A 53 -6.81 15.57 0.59
CA GLN A 53 -5.48 15.10 0.96
C GLN A 53 -5.21 13.64 0.55
N LYS A 54 -6.20 12.91 0.01
CA LYS A 54 -6.06 11.48 -0.37
C LYS A 54 -5.11 11.23 -1.56
N ARG A 55 -4.86 12.22 -2.41
CA ARG A 55 -4.02 12.05 -3.61
C ARG A 55 -2.58 11.67 -3.28
N ALA A 56 -1.92 12.39 -2.37
CA ALA A 56 -0.53 12.11 -2.03
C ALA A 56 -0.30 10.69 -1.45
N PRO A 57 -1.07 10.20 -0.45
CA PRO A 57 -0.91 8.84 0.04
C PRO A 57 -1.36 7.78 -0.98
N LEU A 58 -2.23 8.10 -1.94
CA LEU A 58 -2.56 7.21 -3.04
C LEU A 58 -1.35 7.00 -3.98
N GLU A 59 -0.68 8.08 -4.38
CA GLU A 59 0.53 7.98 -5.19
C GLU A 59 1.67 7.26 -4.44
N HIS A 60 1.77 7.48 -3.13
CA HIS A 60 2.68 6.70 -2.30
C HIS A 60 2.31 5.20 -2.32
N LEU A 61 1.04 4.84 -2.16
CA LEU A 61 0.59 3.43 -2.21
C LEU A 61 0.98 2.78 -3.54
N LYS A 62 0.82 3.49 -4.67
CA LYS A 62 1.20 3.00 -6.01
C LYS A 62 2.70 2.75 -6.16
N SER A 63 3.53 3.52 -5.47
CA SER A 63 4.98 3.41 -5.53
C SER A 63 5.58 2.30 -4.65
N LEU A 64 4.82 1.79 -3.68
CA LEU A 64 5.33 0.76 -2.78
C LEU A 64 5.65 -0.55 -3.53
N PRO A 65 6.77 -1.21 -3.21
CA PRO A 65 7.03 -2.54 -3.75
C PRO A 65 6.02 -3.54 -3.20
N CYS A 66 5.70 -4.55 -4.01
CA CYS A 66 4.96 -5.72 -3.58
C CYS A 66 5.60 -6.97 -4.21
N SER A 67 5.99 -7.92 -3.38
CA SER A 67 6.72 -9.12 -3.83
C SER A 67 5.88 -10.40 -3.74
N THR A 68 4.84 -10.39 -2.89
CA THR A 68 3.94 -11.54 -2.73
C THR A 68 2.60 -11.29 -3.43
N THR A 69 1.97 -12.36 -3.91
CA THR A 69 0.66 -12.30 -4.57
C THR A 69 -0.37 -11.61 -3.67
N GLU A 70 -0.40 -11.94 -2.38
CA GLU A 70 -1.36 -11.37 -1.43
C GLU A 70 -1.12 -9.88 -1.19
N THR A 71 0.15 -9.48 -1.01
CA THR A 71 0.53 -8.08 -0.82
C THR A 71 0.19 -7.24 -2.06
N CYS A 72 0.50 -7.74 -3.26
CA CYS A 72 0.16 -7.08 -4.52
C CYS A 72 -1.35 -6.99 -4.77
N GLN A 73 -2.11 -8.02 -4.43
CA GLN A 73 -3.58 -8.00 -4.55
C GLN A 73 -4.21 -6.94 -3.64
N ALA A 74 -3.74 -6.83 -2.40
CA ALA A 74 -4.20 -5.79 -1.48
C ALA A 74 -3.88 -4.40 -2.01
N GLN A 75 -2.64 -4.17 -2.46
CA GLN A 75 -2.22 -2.90 -3.05
C GLN A 75 -3.10 -2.54 -4.25
N LYS A 76 -3.22 -3.44 -5.22
CA LYS A 76 -4.02 -3.23 -6.45
C LYS A 76 -5.48 -2.90 -6.14
N ASN A 77 -6.14 -3.70 -5.32
CA ASN A 77 -7.57 -3.52 -5.04
C ASN A 77 -7.82 -2.21 -4.29
N CYS A 78 -6.93 -1.84 -3.36
CA CYS A 78 -7.05 -0.57 -2.66
C CYS A 78 -6.71 0.63 -3.55
N ILE A 79 -5.74 0.53 -4.47
CA ILE A 79 -5.50 1.57 -5.48
C ILE A 79 -6.77 1.85 -6.28
N VAL A 80 -7.41 0.80 -6.84
CA VAL A 80 -8.65 0.97 -7.64
C VAL A 80 -9.73 1.68 -6.83
N ALA A 81 -9.99 1.24 -5.59
CA ALA A 81 -11.02 1.86 -4.76
C ALA A 81 -10.73 3.33 -4.45
N PHE A 82 -9.49 3.66 -4.07
CA PHE A 82 -9.11 5.03 -3.72
C PHE A 82 -8.92 5.95 -4.93
N GLU A 83 -8.54 5.45 -6.10
CA GLU A 83 -8.49 6.23 -7.35
C GLU A 83 -9.84 6.81 -7.70
N HIS A 84 -10.89 5.98 -7.63
CA HIS A 84 -12.26 6.41 -7.85
C HIS A 84 -12.70 7.50 -6.84
N HIS A 85 -12.38 7.33 -5.55
CA HIS A 85 -12.66 8.35 -4.54
C HIS A 85 -11.92 9.68 -4.78
N VAL A 86 -10.65 9.62 -5.18
CA VAL A 86 -9.84 10.81 -5.48
C VAL A 86 -10.40 11.54 -6.71
N ARG A 87 -10.67 10.82 -7.80
CA ARG A 87 -11.27 11.40 -9.02
C ARG A 87 -12.63 12.03 -8.75
N GLY A 88 -13.51 11.32 -8.05
CA GLY A 88 -14.82 11.84 -7.66
C GLY A 88 -14.71 13.12 -6.81
N THR A 89 -13.81 13.15 -5.83
CA THR A 89 -13.58 14.34 -5.00
C THR A 89 -13.13 15.54 -5.84
N GLU A 90 -12.20 15.34 -6.75
CA GLU A 90 -11.67 16.40 -7.61
C GLU A 90 -12.71 16.93 -8.59
N LEU A 91 -13.53 16.05 -9.17
CA LEU A 91 -14.69 16.45 -9.96
C LEU A 91 -15.63 17.32 -9.13
N GLY A 92 -15.93 16.93 -7.89
CA GLY A 92 -16.75 17.71 -6.97
C GLY A 92 -16.16 19.08 -6.64
N GLN A 93 -14.85 19.18 -6.43
CA GLN A 93 -14.15 20.44 -6.21
C GLN A 93 -14.21 21.35 -7.44
N ARG A 94 -13.95 20.80 -8.64
CA ARG A 94 -14.05 21.54 -9.91
C ARG A 94 -15.48 22.03 -10.15
N LEU A 95 -16.48 21.17 -9.91
CA LEU A 95 -17.88 21.53 -10.03
C LEU A 95 -18.24 22.66 -9.07
N LYS A 96 -17.83 22.56 -7.79
CA LYS A 96 -18.05 23.62 -6.79
C LYS A 96 -17.44 24.95 -7.21
N ALA A 97 -16.21 24.94 -7.73
CA ALA A 97 -15.55 26.15 -8.22
C ALA A 97 -16.29 26.79 -9.41
N ARG A 98 -16.84 25.97 -10.33
CA ARG A 98 -17.63 26.46 -11.47
C ARG A 98 -19.01 26.97 -11.07
N LEU A 99 -19.66 26.36 -10.08
CA LEU A 99 -20.96 26.81 -9.58
C LEU A 99 -20.90 28.20 -8.93
N GLN A 100 -19.73 28.61 -8.41
CA GLN A 100 -19.50 29.97 -7.90
C GLN A 100 -19.39 31.02 -9.02
N GLN A 101 -19.28 30.61 -10.28
CA GLN A 101 -19.24 31.48 -11.44
C GLN A 101 -20.63 31.57 -12.07
N GLN A 102 -20.80 31.07 -13.30
CA GLN A 102 -22.07 31.05 -14.02
C GLN A 102 -22.41 29.58 -14.38
N PRO A 103 -23.67 29.14 -14.18
CA PRO A 103 -24.07 27.80 -14.56
C PRO A 103 -23.86 27.52 -16.05
N THR A 104 -23.36 26.32 -16.37
CA THR A 104 -23.10 25.86 -17.75
C THR A 104 -23.62 24.43 -17.90
N ASP A 105 -24.02 24.05 -19.12
CA ASP A 105 -24.56 22.71 -19.40
C ASP A 105 -23.58 21.58 -19.03
N ASP A 106 -22.27 21.85 -19.06
CA ASP A 106 -21.20 20.92 -18.65
C ASP A 106 -21.28 20.53 -17.16
N GLN A 107 -21.95 21.32 -16.32
CA GLN A 107 -22.06 21.04 -14.88
C GLN A 107 -22.87 19.78 -14.59
N ALA A 108 -23.90 19.50 -15.39
CA ALA A 108 -24.68 18.27 -15.26
C ALA A 108 -23.83 17.04 -15.60
N ALA A 109 -23.01 17.13 -16.65
CA ALA A 109 -22.08 16.06 -17.03
C ALA A 109 -21.02 15.81 -15.94
N MET A 110 -20.42 16.89 -15.39
CA MET A 110 -19.46 16.77 -14.28
C MET A 110 -20.09 16.16 -13.02
N LEU A 111 -21.33 16.53 -12.68
CA LEU A 111 -22.05 15.95 -11.55
C LEU A 111 -22.33 14.45 -11.77
N LEU A 112 -22.72 14.06 -12.99
CA LEU A 112 -22.92 12.66 -13.35
C LEU A 112 -21.62 11.86 -13.24
N GLU A 113 -20.52 12.36 -13.81
CA GLU A 113 -19.21 11.72 -13.75
C GLU A 113 -18.71 11.58 -12.30
N MET A 114 -18.87 12.63 -11.49
CA MET A 114 -18.56 12.61 -10.06
C MET A 114 -19.31 11.48 -9.33
N ASN A 115 -20.61 11.33 -9.60
CA ASN A 115 -21.43 10.29 -8.98
C ASN A 115 -21.01 8.89 -9.44
N ILE A 116 -20.68 8.73 -10.73
CA ILE A 116 -20.16 7.46 -11.26
C ILE A 116 -18.88 7.07 -10.51
N GLU A 117 -17.91 7.97 -10.42
CA GLU A 117 -16.64 7.72 -9.72
C GLU A 117 -16.88 7.37 -8.24
N ILE A 118 -17.76 8.08 -7.54
CA ILE A 118 -18.09 7.76 -6.13
C ILE A 118 -18.71 6.36 -6.01
N GLU A 119 -19.63 5.99 -6.90
CA GLU A 119 -20.27 4.67 -6.86
C GLU A 119 -19.32 3.53 -7.24
N GLU A 120 -18.44 3.72 -8.22
CA GLU A 120 -17.41 2.73 -8.54
C GLU A 120 -16.42 2.55 -7.38
N GLY A 121 -16.03 3.65 -6.71
CA GLY A 121 -15.21 3.58 -5.50
C GLY A 121 -15.87 2.77 -4.38
N LYS A 122 -17.18 2.99 -4.14
CA LYS A 122 -17.97 2.20 -3.18
C LYS A 122 -18.04 0.72 -3.57
N ARG A 123 -18.25 0.40 -4.85
CA ARG A 123 -18.31 -0.99 -5.34
C ARG A 123 -16.96 -1.70 -5.22
N ALA A 124 -15.85 -0.99 -5.38
CA ALA A 124 -14.50 -1.54 -5.27
C ALA A 124 -14.02 -1.72 -3.81
N MET A 125 -14.55 -0.92 -2.87
CA MET A 125 -14.08 -0.90 -1.48
C MET A 125 -14.12 -2.28 -0.77
N PRO A 126 -15.17 -3.12 -0.89
CA PRO A 126 -15.20 -4.43 -0.25
C PRO A 126 -14.01 -5.33 -0.62
N ALA A 127 -13.55 -5.27 -1.87
CA ALA A 127 -12.39 -6.04 -2.33
C ALA A 127 -11.07 -5.55 -1.70
N CYS A 128 -10.93 -4.24 -1.47
CA CYS A 128 -9.81 -3.68 -0.71
C CYS A 128 -9.88 -4.13 0.77
N GLU A 129 -11.03 -4.02 1.42
CA GLU A 129 -11.21 -4.38 2.83
C GLU A 129 -10.97 -5.86 3.11
N GLN A 130 -11.44 -6.73 2.22
CA GLN A 130 -11.19 -8.15 2.30
C GLN A 130 -9.69 -8.46 2.27
N GLN A 131 -8.94 -7.85 1.34
CA GLN A 131 -7.50 -8.08 1.22
C GLN A 131 -6.70 -7.49 2.39
N VAL A 132 -7.10 -6.31 2.88
CA VAL A 132 -6.53 -5.72 4.11
C VAL A 132 -6.70 -6.66 5.30
N THR A 133 -7.89 -7.25 5.45
CA THR A 133 -8.18 -8.22 6.51
C THR A 133 -7.35 -9.48 6.36
N THR A 134 -7.21 -10.00 5.15
CA THR A 134 -6.35 -11.16 4.84
C THR A 134 -4.89 -10.90 5.21
N LEU A 135 -4.34 -9.73 4.84
CA LEU A 135 -2.95 -9.38 5.17
C LEU A 135 -2.73 -9.29 6.68
N ARG A 136 -3.61 -8.60 7.41
CA ARG A 136 -3.54 -8.49 8.88
C ARG A 136 -3.51 -9.86 9.55
N LYS A 137 -4.41 -10.75 9.14
CA LYS A 137 -4.47 -12.14 9.66
C LYS A 137 -3.20 -12.92 9.34
N ARG A 138 -2.71 -12.86 8.09
CA ARG A 138 -1.54 -13.62 7.63
C ARG A 138 -0.26 -13.21 8.36
N TYR A 139 -0.02 -11.91 8.47
CA TYR A 139 1.23 -11.37 9.02
C TYR A 139 1.15 -11.01 10.52
N LYS A 140 -0.03 -11.19 11.13
CA LYS A 140 -0.33 -10.87 12.54
C LYS A 140 -0.02 -9.40 12.86
N ILE A 141 -0.66 -8.50 12.09
CA ILE A 141 -0.57 -7.03 12.18
C ILE A 141 -1.92 -6.47 12.62
#